data_AF-A0A3E2CNR9-F1
#
_entry.id   AF-A0A3E2CNR9-F1
#
_cell.length_a   1.000
_cell.length_b   1.000
_cell.length_c   1.000
_cell.angle_alpha   90.00
_cell.angle_beta   90.00
_cell.angle_gamma   90.00
#
_symmetry.space_group_name_H-M   'P 1'
#
loop_
_entity.id
_entity.type
_entity.pdbx_description
1 polymer ?
#
loop_
_entity_poly.entity_id
_entity_poly.type
_entity_poly.pdbx_seq_one_letter_code
_entity_poly.pdbx_strand_id
1 'polypeptide(L)'
;MVFNTFIKCQVCGCITRVRLQVGCQEEHPIEVACGKCGTSLSGSVKIGQDRPGLSFSFDNADEVQGENADYIIECSGEFPTLKQVEAADLERLVITPFIRYMNCMKTNDSYEEFGQDVSKLNVTAKKWKNYKRILNLAKNNSEYLTQEIQKEFSGHFFQCRDEFETLRAVHMIEVYGFYSSLRKDIYNDLSFSTGILKMDSAQMKDLIEFLNSHDGFHLEELQELIYKVYDEFMVVYQRLIPALAIQYCKDNSFDFEYEGSTTSSFDSVKQFYLDVYEALGNLMIIPVALNNIKYRSDINAMNPIEKNVKFLEDYI
;
A
#
# COMPACT_ATOMS: atom_id res chain seq x y z
N MET A 1 12.90 -6.89 19.37
CA MET A 1 13.78 -6.21 20.37
C MET A 1 13.28 -4.79 20.51
N VAL A 2 13.32 -4.18 21.71
CA VAL A 2 12.92 -2.77 21.88
C VAL A 2 14.15 -1.93 22.17
N PHE A 3 14.37 -0.91 21.35
CA PHE A 3 15.39 0.11 21.53
C PHE A 3 14.77 1.38 22.09
N ASN A 4 15.48 2.09 22.97
CA ASN A 4 15.00 3.33 23.56
C ASN A 4 15.89 4.47 23.10
N THR A 5 15.30 5.48 22.50
CA THR A 5 15.94 6.79 22.28
C THR A 5 15.10 7.87 22.94
N PHE A 6 15.73 8.99 23.28
CA PHE A 6 15.07 10.13 23.88
C PHE A 6 15.23 11.31 22.95
N ILE A 7 14.10 11.96 22.63
CA ILE A 7 14.07 13.11 21.74
C ILE A 7 13.54 14.31 22.49
N LYS A 8 14.17 15.46 22.27
CA LYS A 8 13.77 16.75 22.82
C LYS A 8 13.14 17.59 21.73
N CYS A 9 11.89 18.00 21.96
CA CYS A 9 11.19 18.90 21.05
C CYS A 9 11.91 20.26 20.97
N GLN A 10 12.28 20.68 19.76
CA GLN A 10 12.97 21.95 19.53
C GLN A 10 12.10 23.18 19.84
N VAL A 11 10.76 23.02 19.87
CA VAL A 11 9.82 24.11 20.14
C VAL A 11 9.64 24.38 21.63
N CYS A 12 9.31 23.35 22.42
CA CYS A 12 8.94 23.52 23.83
C CYS A 12 9.90 22.85 24.82
N GLY A 13 10.94 22.18 24.33
CA GLY A 13 11.94 21.48 25.13
C GLY A 13 11.45 20.20 25.83
N CYS A 14 10.20 19.78 25.58
CA CYS A 14 9.63 18.55 26.14
C CYS A 14 10.40 17.30 25.66
N ILE A 15 10.63 16.36 26.57
CA ILE A 15 11.41 15.15 26.31
C ILE A 15 10.45 13.98 26.14
N THR A 16 10.54 13.28 25.02
CA THR A 16 9.76 12.09 24.72
C THR A 16 10.68 10.88 24.61
N ARG A 17 10.39 9.82 25.36
CA ARG A 17 11.04 8.53 25.20
C ARG A 17 10.38 7.77 24.05
N VAL A 18 11.13 7.54 23.00
CA VAL A 18 10.73 6.73 21.86
C VAL A 18 11.15 5.28 22.10
N ARG A 19 10.17 4.39 22.24
CA ARG A 19 10.34 2.94 22.38
C ARG A 19 10.16 2.30 21.01
N LEU A 20 11.25 2.15 20.28
CA LEU A 20 11.25 1.54 18.95
C LEU A 20 11.24 0.00 19.05
N GLN A 21 10.22 -0.63 18.49
CA GLN A 21 10.26 -2.05 18.14
C GLN A 21 11.13 -2.22 16.89
N VAL A 22 12.32 -2.80 17.07
CA VAL A 22 13.22 -3.13 15.95
C VAL A 22 12.62 -4.31 15.18
N GLY A 23 12.33 -4.07 13.90
CA GLY A 23 11.73 -5.03 12.96
C GLY A 23 12.61 -5.35 11.76
N CYS A 24 12.00 -5.90 10.73
CA CYS A 24 12.63 -6.38 9.48
C CYS A 24 12.73 -5.32 8.39
N GLN A 25 12.16 -4.12 8.58
CA GLN A 25 12.35 -3.02 7.63
C GLN A 25 13.75 -2.40 7.77
N GLU A 26 14.40 -2.10 6.65
CA GLU A 26 15.70 -1.42 6.60
C GLU A 26 15.59 0.06 6.97
N GLU A 27 14.45 0.68 6.66
CA GLU A 27 14.13 2.05 7.00
C GLU A 27 12.63 2.20 7.13
N HIS A 28 12.18 3.04 8.06
CA HIS A 28 10.80 3.51 8.07
C HIS A 28 10.71 4.90 8.71
N PRO A 29 9.70 5.69 8.35
CA PRO A 29 9.46 6.97 8.98
C PRO A 29 8.98 6.83 10.43
N ILE A 30 9.15 7.91 11.19
CA ILE A 30 8.62 8.12 12.53
C ILE A 30 7.88 9.47 12.51
N GLU A 31 6.57 9.43 12.71
CA GLU A 31 5.68 10.59 12.75
C GLU A 31 4.93 10.55 14.08
N VAL A 32 5.27 11.44 15.00
CA VAL A 32 4.66 11.49 16.33
C VAL A 32 4.38 12.91 16.78
N ALA A 33 3.40 13.15 17.65
CA ALA A 33 3.16 14.48 18.20
C ALA A 33 3.97 14.72 19.48
N CYS A 34 4.40 15.96 19.71
CA CYS A 34 4.91 16.38 21.00
C CYS A 34 3.75 16.43 22.00
N GLY A 35 3.81 15.63 23.07
CA GLY A 35 2.72 15.53 24.05
C GLY A 35 2.37 16.84 24.78
N LYS A 36 3.32 17.80 24.82
CA LYS A 36 3.14 19.09 25.49
C LYS A 36 2.58 20.19 24.59
N CYS A 37 3.16 20.39 23.41
CA CYS A 37 2.81 21.51 22.52
C CYS A 37 2.06 21.10 21.24
N GLY A 38 1.92 19.80 20.99
CA GLY A 38 1.16 19.28 19.85
C GLY A 38 1.85 19.40 18.50
N THR A 39 3.03 20.01 18.39
CA THR A 39 3.78 20.03 17.12
C THR A 39 4.12 18.60 16.69
N SER A 40 4.08 18.33 15.38
CA SER A 40 4.62 17.09 14.82
C SER A 40 6.10 16.98 15.15
N LEU A 41 6.59 15.78 15.40
CA LEU A 41 7.98 15.39 15.53
C LEU A 41 8.22 14.34 14.45
N SER A 42 8.80 14.79 13.34
CA SER A 42 8.92 14.01 12.11
C SER A 42 10.36 13.56 11.92
N GLY A 43 10.54 12.31 11.53
CA GLY A 43 11.85 11.71 11.37
C GLY A 43 11.81 10.36 10.68
N SER A 44 12.95 9.67 10.70
CA SER A 44 13.06 8.29 10.24
C SER A 44 14.05 7.51 11.09
N VAL A 45 13.96 6.19 10.99
CA VAL A 45 14.96 5.28 11.53
C VAL A 45 15.47 4.38 10.43
N LYS A 46 16.80 4.22 10.40
CA LYS A 46 17.49 3.22 9.58
C LYS A 46 17.95 2.08 10.48
N ILE A 47 17.64 0.85 10.04
CA ILE A 47 17.89 -0.39 10.75
C ILE A 47 18.81 -1.25 9.88
N GLY A 48 20.04 -1.46 10.35
CA GLY A 48 21.01 -2.30 9.66
C GLY A 48 20.64 -3.79 9.77
N GLN A 49 20.11 -4.35 8.69
CA GLN A 49 19.71 -5.76 8.61
C GLN A 49 20.93 -6.68 8.39
N ASP A 50 21.92 -6.26 7.58
CA ASP A 50 23.14 -7.04 7.33
C ASP A 50 24.23 -6.83 8.38
N ARG A 51 24.25 -5.65 9.00
CA ARG A 51 25.20 -5.25 10.03
C ARG A 51 24.44 -4.53 11.14
N PRO A 52 24.52 -4.99 12.40
CA PRO A 52 23.79 -4.36 13.49
C PRO A 52 24.09 -2.86 13.58
N GLY A 53 23.05 -2.05 13.47
CA GLY A 53 23.14 -0.60 13.54
C GLY A 53 21.75 0.02 13.57
N LEU A 54 21.59 1.09 14.34
CA LEU A 54 20.38 1.91 14.39
C LEU A 54 20.81 3.36 14.28
N SER A 55 20.17 4.10 13.39
CA SER A 55 20.37 5.55 13.24
C SER A 55 19.02 6.21 13.16
N PHE A 56 18.80 7.19 14.02
CA PHE A 56 17.62 8.04 13.98
C PHE A 56 17.98 9.36 13.31
N SER A 57 16.97 10.00 12.72
CA SER A 57 17.07 11.35 12.18
C SER A 57 15.72 12.01 12.40
N PHE A 58 15.71 13.18 13.03
CA PHE A 58 14.50 13.97 13.26
C PHE A 58 14.70 15.38 12.71
N ASP A 59 13.67 15.92 12.08
CA ASP A 59 13.73 17.24 11.45
C ASP A 59 13.56 18.37 12.46
N ASN A 60 12.81 18.12 13.53
CA ASN A 60 12.40 19.13 14.51
C ASN A 60 12.44 18.63 15.97
N ALA A 61 13.27 17.62 16.21
CA ALA A 61 13.62 17.13 17.54
C ALA A 61 15.10 16.77 17.61
N ASP A 62 15.72 16.96 18.76
CA ASP A 62 17.13 16.62 18.99
C ASP A 62 17.24 15.33 19.81
N GLU A 63 18.11 14.41 19.41
CA GLU A 63 18.43 13.24 20.24
C GLU A 63 19.20 13.65 21.51
N VAL A 64 18.75 13.18 22.67
CA VAL A 64 19.36 13.45 23.98
C VAL A 64 19.67 12.16 24.73
N GLN A 65 20.63 12.18 25.64
CA GLN A 65 21.03 11.00 26.42
C GLN A 65 20.63 11.12 27.89
N GLY A 66 19.99 10.09 28.44
CA GLY A 66 19.87 9.90 29.89
C GLY A 66 18.95 10.88 30.61
N GLU A 67 18.00 11.51 29.92
CA GLU A 67 17.05 12.44 30.53
C GLU A 67 15.76 11.74 31.00
N ASN A 68 15.10 12.32 32.02
CA ASN A 68 13.76 11.90 32.42
C ASN A 68 12.77 12.34 31.35
N ALA A 69 12.03 11.39 30.79
CA ALA A 69 11.02 11.70 29.79
C ALA A 69 9.74 12.24 30.44
N ASP A 70 9.11 13.21 29.79
CA ASP A 70 7.77 13.69 30.13
C ASP A 70 6.70 12.75 29.56
N TYR A 71 6.96 12.24 28.33
CA TYR A 71 6.05 11.36 27.60
C TYR A 71 6.77 10.13 27.07
N ILE A 72 6.00 9.09 26.77
CA ILE A 72 6.49 7.85 26.18
C ILE A 72 5.62 7.50 24.98
N ILE A 73 6.29 7.08 23.92
CA ILE A 73 5.63 6.59 22.71
C ILE A 73 6.25 5.29 22.25
N GLU A 74 5.42 4.41 21.71
CA GLU A 74 5.87 3.20 21.03
C GLU A 74 5.91 3.43 19.53
N CYS A 75 7.02 3.09 18.91
CA CYS A 75 7.20 3.17 17.46
C CYS A 75 7.43 1.78 16.87
N SER A 76 6.82 1.51 15.72
CA SER A 76 7.02 0.29 14.95
C SER A 76 6.77 0.59 13.48
N GLY A 77 7.71 0.20 12.62
CA GLY A 77 7.50 0.26 11.17
C GLY A 77 6.44 -0.74 10.69
N GLU A 78 6.17 -1.79 11.47
CA GLU A 78 5.46 -2.99 11.01
C GLU A 78 4.07 -3.14 11.62
N PHE A 79 3.84 -2.58 12.79
CA PHE A 79 2.65 -2.86 13.59
C PHE A 79 2.02 -1.57 14.08
N PRO A 80 0.68 -1.53 14.23
CA PRO A 80 0.03 -0.54 15.06
C PRO A 80 0.64 -0.53 16.47
N THR A 81 0.75 0.66 17.04
CA THR A 81 1.31 0.88 18.38
C THR A 81 0.31 1.61 19.27
N LEU A 82 0.53 1.54 20.58
CA LEU A 82 -0.25 2.33 21.52
C LEU A 82 0.06 3.82 21.32
N LYS A 83 -0.98 4.65 21.42
CA LYS A 83 -0.85 6.11 21.39
C LYS A 83 0.00 6.58 22.57
N GLN A 84 0.55 7.78 22.41
CA GLN A 84 1.42 8.42 23.41
C GLN A 84 0.75 8.48 24.78
N VAL A 85 1.55 8.28 25.82
CA VAL A 85 1.12 8.43 27.23
C VAL A 85 2.13 9.28 28.00
N GLU A 86 1.71 9.80 29.15
CA GLU A 86 2.63 10.42 30.10
C GLU A 86 3.60 9.38 30.66
N ALA A 87 4.82 9.81 31.00
CA ALA A 87 5.84 8.88 31.50
C ALA A 87 5.48 8.22 32.83
N ALA A 88 4.60 8.83 33.62
CA ALA A 88 4.05 8.24 34.84
C ALA A 88 3.21 6.97 34.55
N ASP A 89 2.64 6.85 33.35
CA ASP A 89 1.77 5.74 32.94
C ASP A 89 2.53 4.61 32.21
N LEU A 90 3.84 4.48 32.43
CA LEU A 90 4.70 3.50 31.75
C LEU A 90 4.19 2.05 31.86
N GLU A 91 3.44 1.71 32.93
CA GLU A 91 2.85 0.39 33.14
C GLU A 91 1.93 -0.06 31.98
N ARG A 92 1.37 0.89 31.21
CA ARG A 92 0.55 0.58 30.03
C ARG A 92 1.35 0.03 28.85
N LEU A 93 2.68 0.23 28.85
CA LEU A 93 3.57 -0.08 27.73
C LEU A 93 4.52 -1.27 28.00
N VAL A 94 4.19 -2.13 28.97
CA VAL A 94 5.06 -3.24 29.39
C VAL A 94 5.24 -4.28 28.28
N ILE A 95 4.15 -4.63 27.58
CA ILE A 95 4.17 -5.63 26.51
C ILE A 95 4.57 -4.95 25.21
N THR A 96 5.54 -5.51 24.49
CA THR A 96 6.03 -4.93 23.23
C THR A 96 4.98 -5.03 22.12
N PRO A 97 5.00 -4.13 21.12
CA PRO A 97 4.11 -4.22 19.96
C PRO A 97 4.10 -5.61 19.32
N PHE A 98 5.27 -6.23 19.14
CA PHE A 98 5.39 -7.57 18.57
C PHE A 98 4.64 -8.62 19.38
N ILE A 99 4.80 -8.67 20.71
CA ILE A 99 4.11 -9.68 21.54
C ILE A 99 2.60 -9.48 21.48
N ARG A 100 2.11 -8.22 21.53
CA ARG A 100 0.68 -7.93 21.38
C ARG A 100 0.18 -8.43 20.02
N TYR A 101 0.91 -8.11 18.96
CA TYR A 101 0.51 -8.44 17.60
C TYR A 101 0.48 -9.95 17.32
N MET A 102 1.45 -10.70 17.84
CA MET A 102 1.48 -12.15 17.74
C MET A 102 0.23 -12.81 18.36
N ASN A 103 -0.35 -12.23 19.41
CA ASN A 103 -1.58 -12.74 20.03
C ASN A 103 -2.84 -12.47 19.18
N CYS A 104 -2.78 -11.41 18.36
CA CYS A 104 -3.89 -10.96 17.52
C CYS A 104 -3.91 -11.59 16.13
N MET A 105 -2.86 -12.32 15.72
CA MET A 105 -2.79 -13.00 14.42
C MET A 105 -3.96 -13.97 14.18
N LYS A 106 -4.46 -14.03 12.93
CA LYS A 106 -5.58 -14.92 12.53
C LYS A 106 -5.18 -16.39 12.59
N THR A 107 -3.99 -16.72 12.10
CA THR A 107 -3.46 -18.08 11.98
C THR A 107 -2.02 -18.14 12.50
N ASN A 108 -1.50 -19.35 12.69
CA ASN A 108 -0.10 -19.54 13.10
C ASN A 108 0.89 -19.03 12.03
N ASP A 109 0.47 -19.03 10.76
CA ASP A 109 1.33 -18.65 9.63
C ASP A 109 1.21 -17.16 9.26
N SER A 110 0.23 -16.44 9.83
CA SER A 110 -0.09 -15.04 9.49
C SER A 110 1.12 -14.10 9.61
N TYR A 111 1.99 -14.30 10.61
CA TYR A 111 3.20 -13.48 10.77
C TYR A 111 4.23 -13.74 9.66
N GLU A 112 4.41 -15.01 9.30
CA GLU A 112 5.34 -15.38 8.22
C GLU A 112 4.83 -14.84 6.88
N GLU A 113 3.53 -14.99 6.61
CA GLU A 113 2.89 -14.47 5.40
C GLU A 113 3.05 -12.94 5.29
N PHE A 114 2.80 -12.21 6.38
CA PHE A 114 3.01 -10.77 6.46
C PHE A 114 4.47 -10.40 6.16
N GLY A 115 5.43 -11.09 6.80
CA GLY A 115 6.86 -10.84 6.58
C GLY A 115 7.29 -11.10 5.13
N GLN A 116 6.77 -12.15 4.50
CA GLN A 116 7.01 -12.44 3.10
C GLN A 116 6.46 -11.34 2.18
N ASP A 117 5.27 -10.82 2.48
CA ASP A 117 4.62 -9.82 1.64
C ASP A 117 5.28 -8.44 1.76
N VAL A 118 5.69 -8.04 2.97
CA VAL A 118 6.52 -6.85 3.19
C VAL A 118 7.88 -6.99 2.51
N SER A 119 8.50 -8.18 2.56
CA SER A 119 9.78 -8.44 1.88
C SER A 119 9.66 -8.26 0.36
N LYS A 120 8.60 -8.80 -0.26
CA LYS A 120 8.32 -8.58 -1.69
C LYS A 120 8.08 -7.11 -2.03
N LEU A 121 7.36 -6.36 -1.18
CA LEU A 121 7.16 -4.92 -1.38
C LEU A 121 8.50 -4.17 -1.32
N ASN A 122 9.38 -4.51 -0.38
CA ASN A 122 10.72 -3.93 -0.30
C ASN A 122 11.58 -4.25 -1.55
N VAL A 123 11.52 -5.49 -2.06
CA VAL A 123 12.18 -5.86 -3.32
C VAL A 123 11.63 -5.05 -4.49
N THR A 124 10.31 -4.89 -4.54
CA THR A 124 9.63 -4.10 -5.58
C THR A 124 10.04 -2.63 -5.51
N ALA A 125 10.03 -2.02 -4.33
CA ALA A 125 10.46 -0.63 -4.12
C ALA A 125 11.92 -0.42 -4.58
N LYS A 126 12.84 -1.33 -4.20
CA LYS A 126 14.26 -1.29 -4.64
C LYS A 126 14.41 -1.34 -6.16
N LYS A 127 13.54 -2.08 -6.85
CA LYS A 127 13.56 -2.24 -8.32
C LYS A 127 12.58 -1.34 -9.06
N TRP A 128 11.83 -0.48 -8.36
CA TRP A 128 10.67 0.22 -8.92
C TRP A 128 11.03 1.07 -10.14
N LYS A 129 12.21 1.72 -10.13
CA LYS A 129 12.72 2.48 -11.28
C LYS A 129 12.81 1.64 -12.55
N ASN A 130 13.19 0.37 -12.43
CA ASN A 130 13.28 -0.54 -13.58
C ASN A 130 11.88 -1.01 -14.00
N TYR A 131 11.00 -1.30 -13.04
CA TYR A 131 9.63 -1.73 -13.33
C TYR A 131 8.86 -0.61 -14.03
N LYS A 132 8.92 0.62 -13.51
CA LYS A 132 8.33 1.82 -14.11
C LYS A 132 8.84 2.07 -15.53
N ARG A 133 10.13 1.84 -15.79
CA ARG A 133 10.69 1.94 -17.15
C ARG A 133 10.02 0.94 -18.09
N ILE A 134 9.84 -0.31 -17.66
CA ILE A 134 9.16 -1.35 -18.44
C ILE A 134 7.69 -0.96 -18.69
N LEU A 135 6.95 -0.52 -17.66
CA LEU A 135 5.55 -0.10 -17.79
C LEU A 135 5.41 1.08 -18.77
N ASN A 136 6.31 2.05 -18.72
CA ASN A 136 6.34 3.17 -19.67
C ASN A 136 6.63 2.72 -21.11
N LEU A 137 7.52 1.73 -21.31
CA LEU A 137 7.80 1.17 -22.63
C LEU A 137 6.61 0.36 -23.17
N ALA A 138 5.89 -0.34 -22.29
CA ALA A 138 4.67 -1.05 -22.62
C ALA A 138 3.58 -0.08 -23.10
N LYS A 139 3.36 1.01 -22.34
CA LYS A 139 2.42 2.08 -22.72
C LYS A 139 2.73 2.65 -24.11
N ASN A 140 4.00 2.90 -24.41
CA ASN A 140 4.41 3.52 -25.67
C ASN A 140 4.57 2.53 -26.83
N ASN A 141 4.17 1.26 -26.67
CA ASN A 141 4.35 0.20 -27.67
C ASN A 141 5.80 0.15 -28.22
N SER A 142 6.77 0.31 -27.33
CA SER A 142 8.18 0.45 -27.72
C SER A 142 8.82 -0.87 -28.15
N GLU A 143 9.57 -0.85 -29.25
CA GLU A 143 10.39 -1.97 -29.73
C GLU A 143 11.43 -2.47 -28.69
N TYR A 144 11.77 -1.62 -27.71
CA TYR A 144 12.72 -1.93 -26.65
C TYR A 144 12.10 -2.62 -25.42
N LEU A 145 10.79 -2.84 -25.41
CA LEU A 145 10.09 -3.41 -24.25
C LEU A 145 10.63 -4.80 -23.87
N THR A 146 10.70 -5.71 -24.84
CA THR A 146 11.08 -7.11 -24.59
C THR A 146 12.49 -7.24 -24.01
N GLN A 147 13.45 -6.48 -24.54
CA GLN A 147 14.82 -6.52 -24.02
C GLN A 147 14.90 -6.00 -22.58
N GLU A 148 14.07 -5.03 -22.19
CA GLU A 148 14.07 -4.48 -20.83
C GLU A 148 13.41 -5.45 -19.85
N ILE A 149 12.33 -6.13 -20.27
CA ILE A 149 11.72 -7.21 -19.48
C ILE A 149 12.76 -8.31 -19.21
N GLN A 150 13.47 -8.77 -20.25
CA GLN A 150 14.43 -9.86 -20.15
C GLN A 150 15.69 -9.53 -19.34
N LYS A 151 16.02 -8.24 -19.16
CA LYS A 151 17.13 -7.81 -18.27
C LYS A 151 16.78 -7.99 -16.80
N GLU A 152 15.52 -7.77 -16.43
CA GLU A 152 15.07 -7.74 -15.03
C GLU A 152 14.39 -9.04 -14.59
N PHE A 153 13.71 -9.71 -15.51
CA PHE A 153 12.88 -10.87 -15.26
C PHE A 153 13.30 -12.06 -16.12
N SER A 154 13.13 -13.26 -15.55
CA SER A 154 13.43 -14.52 -16.23
C SER A 154 12.38 -15.58 -15.87
N GLY A 155 12.31 -16.63 -16.69
CA GLY A 155 11.36 -17.72 -16.52
C GLY A 155 10.26 -17.74 -17.57
N HIS A 156 9.39 -18.76 -17.49
CA HIS A 156 8.41 -19.08 -18.54
C HIS A 156 7.41 -17.93 -18.84
N PHE A 157 7.03 -17.13 -17.85
CA PHE A 157 6.12 -16.01 -18.05
C PHE A 157 6.75 -14.83 -18.80
N PHE A 158 8.09 -14.75 -18.88
CA PHE A 158 8.84 -13.61 -19.41
C PHE A 158 9.56 -13.92 -20.73
N GLN A 159 9.14 -14.97 -21.44
CA GLN A 159 9.75 -15.36 -22.72
C GLN A 159 9.53 -14.33 -23.83
N CYS A 160 8.37 -13.66 -23.83
CA CYS A 160 8.02 -12.57 -24.76
C CYS A 160 8.24 -12.94 -26.25
N ARG A 161 7.79 -14.14 -26.67
CA ARG A 161 7.98 -14.61 -28.06
C ARG A 161 7.04 -13.95 -29.06
N ASP A 162 5.93 -13.43 -28.57
CA ASP A 162 4.90 -12.73 -29.33
C ASP A 162 4.27 -11.62 -28.47
N GLU A 163 3.35 -10.86 -29.07
CA GLU A 163 2.65 -9.76 -28.42
C GLU A 163 1.85 -10.21 -27.19
N PHE A 164 1.16 -11.35 -27.28
CA PHE A 164 0.38 -11.88 -26.16
C PHE A 164 1.27 -12.27 -24.98
N GLU A 165 2.40 -12.92 -25.24
CA GLU A 165 3.38 -13.23 -24.20
C GLU A 165 4.01 -11.99 -23.60
N THR A 166 4.19 -10.93 -24.39
CA THR A 166 4.71 -9.65 -23.93
C THR A 166 3.71 -8.95 -23.02
N LEU A 167 2.43 -8.91 -23.39
CA LEU A 167 1.34 -8.40 -22.55
C LEU A 167 1.21 -9.21 -21.25
N ARG A 168 1.28 -10.54 -21.34
CA ARG A 168 1.29 -11.42 -20.16
C ARG A 168 2.50 -11.11 -19.26
N ALA A 169 3.68 -10.90 -19.83
CA ALA A 169 4.87 -10.57 -19.07
C ALA A 169 4.69 -9.25 -18.31
N VAL A 170 4.18 -8.20 -18.97
CA VAL A 170 3.86 -6.91 -18.32
C VAL A 170 2.87 -7.11 -17.17
N HIS A 171 1.78 -7.83 -17.40
CA HIS A 171 0.81 -8.13 -16.35
C HIS A 171 1.44 -8.89 -15.17
N MET A 172 2.32 -9.86 -15.43
CA MET A 172 3.01 -10.59 -14.36
C MET A 172 3.93 -9.70 -13.53
N ILE A 173 4.49 -8.62 -14.10
CA ILE A 173 5.26 -7.63 -13.32
C ILE A 173 4.35 -6.94 -12.30
N GLU A 174 3.13 -6.57 -12.67
CA GLU A 174 2.14 -5.97 -11.77
C GLU A 174 1.74 -6.96 -10.66
N VAL A 175 1.51 -8.22 -11.05
CA VAL A 175 1.16 -9.30 -10.10
C VAL A 175 2.27 -9.53 -9.08
N TYR A 176 3.51 -9.68 -9.53
CA TYR A 176 4.65 -9.89 -8.63
C TYR A 176 4.96 -8.65 -7.78
N GLY A 177 4.84 -7.46 -8.37
CA GLY A 177 5.17 -6.21 -7.69
C GLY A 177 4.16 -5.79 -6.63
N PHE A 178 2.88 -6.03 -6.88
CA PHE A 178 1.80 -5.49 -6.05
C PHE A 178 0.81 -6.55 -5.58
N TYR A 179 0.14 -7.24 -6.50
CA TYR A 179 -1.06 -8.02 -6.16
C TYR A 179 -0.74 -9.17 -5.21
N SER A 180 0.39 -9.84 -5.45
CA SER A 180 0.81 -10.99 -4.64
C SER A 180 1.16 -10.65 -3.19
N SER A 181 1.39 -9.37 -2.88
CA SER A 181 1.63 -8.87 -1.52
C SER A 181 0.42 -8.17 -0.92
N LEU A 182 -0.38 -7.48 -1.73
CA LEU A 182 -1.47 -6.63 -1.22
C LEU A 182 -2.81 -7.35 -1.12
N ARG A 183 -3.11 -8.27 -2.04
CA ARG A 183 -4.42 -8.96 -2.15
C ARG A 183 -4.28 -10.35 -2.77
N LYS A 184 -3.64 -11.26 -2.04
CA LYS A 184 -3.48 -12.68 -2.43
C LYS A 184 -4.81 -13.38 -2.68
N ASP A 185 -5.85 -12.99 -1.96
CA ASP A 185 -7.21 -13.50 -2.10
C ASP A 185 -7.76 -13.26 -3.50
N ILE A 186 -7.52 -12.07 -4.08
CA ILE A 186 -7.92 -11.75 -5.45
C ILE A 186 -7.13 -12.60 -6.45
N TYR A 187 -5.82 -12.73 -6.24
CA TYR A 187 -4.96 -13.54 -7.12
C TYR A 187 -5.37 -15.03 -7.15
N ASN A 188 -5.78 -15.58 -6.00
CA ASN A 188 -6.18 -16.98 -5.88
C ASN A 188 -7.60 -17.25 -6.42
N ASP A 189 -8.45 -16.23 -6.53
CA ASP A 189 -9.81 -16.38 -7.06
C ASP A 189 -9.86 -16.24 -8.59
N LEU A 190 -9.65 -17.38 -9.26
CA LEU A 190 -9.75 -17.47 -10.72
C LEU A 190 -11.19 -17.38 -11.25
N SER A 191 -12.21 -17.39 -10.38
CA SER A 191 -13.61 -17.39 -10.81
C SER A 191 -13.98 -16.09 -11.53
N PHE A 192 -13.41 -14.96 -11.11
CA PHE A 192 -13.60 -13.67 -11.73
C PHE A 192 -13.06 -13.64 -13.16
N SER A 193 -11.78 -13.96 -13.35
CA SER A 193 -11.13 -13.99 -14.66
C SER A 193 -11.79 -15.00 -15.59
N THR A 194 -12.14 -16.18 -15.07
CA THR A 194 -12.90 -17.20 -15.83
C THR A 194 -14.28 -16.69 -16.24
N GLY A 195 -14.92 -15.89 -15.40
CA GLY A 195 -16.19 -15.25 -15.71
C GLY A 195 -16.07 -14.27 -16.87
N ILE A 196 -15.04 -13.41 -16.87
CA ILE A 196 -14.77 -12.45 -17.95
C ILE A 196 -14.54 -13.18 -19.28
N LEU A 197 -13.73 -14.23 -19.29
CA LEU A 197 -13.43 -14.99 -20.52
C LEU A 197 -14.66 -15.68 -21.15
N LYS A 198 -15.74 -15.84 -20.39
CA LYS A 198 -17.01 -16.43 -20.86
C LYS A 198 -18.05 -15.39 -21.28
N MET A 199 -17.74 -14.10 -21.13
CA MET A 199 -18.66 -13.03 -21.50
C MET A 199 -18.83 -12.97 -23.02
N ASP A 200 -19.96 -12.41 -23.44
CA ASP A 200 -20.26 -12.22 -24.86
C ASP A 200 -19.22 -11.29 -25.50
N SER A 201 -18.57 -11.78 -26.56
CA SER A 201 -17.46 -11.07 -27.19
C SER A 201 -17.89 -9.82 -27.95
N ALA A 202 -19.14 -9.78 -28.44
CA ALA A 202 -19.68 -8.58 -29.08
C ALA A 202 -19.88 -7.49 -28.02
N GLN A 203 -20.49 -7.81 -26.88
CA GLN A 203 -20.65 -6.88 -25.77
C GLN A 203 -19.32 -6.39 -25.19
N MET A 204 -18.32 -7.26 -25.10
CA MET A 204 -16.97 -6.84 -24.69
C MET A 204 -16.34 -5.86 -25.68
N LYS A 205 -16.57 -6.04 -26.99
CA LYS A 205 -16.10 -5.11 -28.01
C LYS A 205 -16.84 -3.77 -27.92
N ASP A 206 -18.16 -3.82 -27.72
CA ASP A 206 -18.98 -2.61 -27.54
C ASP A 206 -18.54 -1.83 -26.31
N LEU A 207 -18.15 -2.49 -25.21
CA LEU A 207 -17.59 -1.84 -24.03
C LEU A 207 -16.26 -1.13 -24.34
N ILE A 208 -15.37 -1.78 -25.08
CA ILE A 208 -14.08 -1.17 -25.47
C ILE A 208 -14.32 0.06 -26.36
N GLU A 209 -15.24 -0.04 -27.33
CA GLU A 209 -15.60 1.08 -28.20
C GLU A 209 -16.25 2.22 -27.40
N PHE A 210 -17.14 1.90 -26.45
CA PHE A 210 -17.74 2.86 -25.55
C PHE A 210 -16.67 3.61 -24.74
N LEU A 211 -15.79 2.89 -24.05
CA LEU A 211 -14.73 3.50 -23.24
C LEU A 211 -13.80 4.40 -24.07
N ASN A 212 -13.37 3.92 -25.25
CA ASN A 212 -12.48 4.66 -26.14
C ASN A 212 -13.17 5.81 -26.92
N SER A 213 -14.48 6.02 -26.70
CA SER A 213 -15.21 7.16 -27.26
C SER A 213 -15.41 8.30 -26.25
N HIS A 214 -14.98 8.13 -24.99
CA HIS A 214 -15.15 9.07 -23.91
C HIS A 214 -13.81 9.52 -23.33
N ASP A 215 -13.51 10.82 -23.46
CA ASP A 215 -12.32 11.44 -22.89
C ASP A 215 -12.24 11.17 -21.37
N GLY A 216 -11.07 10.76 -20.89
CA GLY A 216 -10.84 10.39 -19.49
C GLY A 216 -11.16 8.91 -19.17
N PHE A 217 -11.79 8.18 -20.09
CA PHE A 217 -12.16 6.78 -19.92
C PHE A 217 -11.57 5.86 -20.99
N HIS A 218 -10.71 6.38 -21.87
CA HIS A 218 -9.97 5.53 -22.79
C HIS A 218 -9.18 4.50 -21.98
N LEU A 219 -9.09 3.25 -22.48
CA LEU A 219 -8.41 2.18 -21.75
C LEU A 219 -6.96 2.54 -21.40
N GLU A 220 -6.29 3.27 -22.29
CA GLU A 220 -4.93 3.77 -22.07
C GLU A 220 -4.85 4.80 -20.92
N GLU A 221 -5.85 5.67 -20.80
CA GLU A 221 -5.93 6.68 -19.72
C GLU A 221 -6.26 6.02 -18.37
N LEU A 222 -7.18 5.05 -18.37
CA LEU A 222 -7.50 4.26 -17.16
C LEU A 222 -6.28 3.44 -16.70
N GLN A 223 -5.50 2.90 -17.63
CA GLN A 223 -4.25 2.20 -17.31
C GLN A 223 -3.19 3.18 -16.77
N GLU A 224 -3.07 4.38 -17.35
CA GLU A 224 -2.17 5.42 -16.86
C GLU A 224 -2.52 5.86 -15.44
N LEU A 225 -3.81 5.97 -15.13
CA LEU A 225 -4.30 6.28 -13.79
C LEU A 225 -3.84 5.22 -12.78
N ILE A 226 -3.93 3.92 -13.13
CA ILE A 226 -3.43 2.83 -12.29
C ILE A 226 -1.91 2.93 -12.09
N TYR A 227 -1.15 3.22 -13.14
CA TYR A 227 0.31 3.34 -13.06
C TYR A 227 0.77 4.55 -12.25
N LYS A 228 0.02 5.65 -12.30
CA LYS A 228 0.22 6.80 -11.41
C LYS A 228 0.04 6.38 -9.95
N VAL A 229 -1.05 5.68 -9.63
CA VAL A 229 -1.32 5.18 -8.27
C VAL A 229 -0.22 4.23 -7.78
N TYR A 230 0.30 3.35 -8.64
CA TYR A 230 1.44 2.50 -8.29
C TYR A 230 2.70 3.29 -7.92
N ASP A 231 2.99 4.35 -8.67
CA ASP A 231 4.14 5.22 -8.40
C ASP A 231 4.00 5.94 -7.07
N GLU A 232 2.82 6.50 -6.80
CA GLU A 232 2.51 7.19 -5.54
C GLU A 232 2.52 6.23 -4.36
N PHE A 233 1.97 5.02 -4.53
CA PHE A 233 2.03 3.98 -3.51
C PHE A 233 3.48 3.64 -3.16
N MET A 234 4.38 3.52 -4.13
CA MET A 234 5.80 3.24 -3.88
C MET A 234 6.51 4.36 -3.11
N VAL A 235 5.98 5.58 -3.09
CA VAL A 235 6.49 6.67 -2.24
C VAL A 235 6.00 6.54 -0.80
N VAL A 236 4.77 6.07 -0.58
CA VAL A 236 4.14 6.05 0.75
C VAL A 236 4.08 4.65 1.40
N TYR A 237 4.46 3.58 0.72
CA TYR A 237 4.17 2.21 1.17
C TYR A 237 4.69 1.91 2.58
N GLN A 238 5.89 2.37 2.95
CA GLN A 238 6.46 2.17 4.29
C GLN A 238 5.57 2.78 5.39
N ARG A 239 4.88 3.87 5.08
CA ARG A 239 3.92 4.53 5.97
C ARG A 239 2.69 3.67 6.21
N LEU A 240 2.32 2.84 5.22
CA LEU A 240 1.11 2.03 5.22
C LEU A 240 1.34 0.60 5.74
N ILE A 241 2.57 0.16 5.96
CA ILE A 241 2.85 -1.22 6.41
C ILE A 241 2.12 -1.57 7.72
N PRO A 242 2.04 -0.70 8.76
CA PRO A 242 1.23 -0.99 9.94
C PRO A 242 -0.25 -1.24 9.64
N ALA A 243 -0.81 -0.54 8.65
CA ALA A 243 -2.18 -0.77 8.20
C ALA A 243 -2.32 -2.08 7.40
N LEU A 244 -1.31 -2.41 6.58
CA LEU A 244 -1.25 -3.69 5.85
C LEU A 244 -1.23 -4.87 6.84
N ALA A 245 -0.50 -4.75 7.94
CA ALA A 245 -0.42 -5.81 8.94
C ALA A 245 -1.81 -6.22 9.44
N ILE A 246 -2.75 -5.28 9.59
CA ILE A 246 -4.09 -5.52 10.16
C ILE A 246 -4.84 -6.62 9.40
N GLN A 247 -4.58 -6.78 8.10
CA GLN A 247 -5.20 -7.81 7.27
C GLN A 247 -4.92 -9.24 7.76
N TYR A 248 -3.81 -9.44 8.48
CA TYR A 248 -3.35 -10.71 9.03
C TYR A 248 -3.80 -10.93 10.49
N CYS A 249 -4.54 -10.00 11.08
CA CYS A 249 -5.02 -10.08 12.47
C CYS A 249 -6.53 -10.28 12.56
N LYS A 250 -6.98 -11.00 13.60
CA LYS A 250 -8.40 -11.32 13.82
C LYS A 250 -9.24 -10.05 13.83
N ASP A 251 -10.46 -10.15 13.36
CA ASP A 251 -11.39 -9.02 13.35
C ASP A 251 -11.60 -8.49 14.77
N ASN A 252 -11.73 -7.17 14.92
CA ASN A 252 -11.89 -6.49 16.22
C ASN A 252 -10.73 -6.69 17.22
N SER A 253 -9.52 -7.02 16.75
CA SER A 253 -8.33 -7.14 17.62
C SER A 253 -7.72 -5.80 18.05
N PHE A 254 -8.16 -4.70 17.45
CA PHE A 254 -7.57 -3.38 17.66
C PHE A 254 -8.58 -2.41 18.22
N ASP A 255 -8.13 -1.61 19.18
CA ASP A 255 -8.88 -0.47 19.69
C ASP A 255 -8.30 0.81 19.12
N PHE A 256 -8.90 1.32 18.03
CA PHE A 256 -8.43 2.53 17.34
C PHE A 256 -8.54 3.81 18.20
N GLU A 257 -9.21 3.76 19.36
CA GLU A 257 -9.19 4.87 20.31
C GLU A 257 -7.84 4.97 21.04
N TYR A 258 -7.17 3.84 21.28
CA TYR A 258 -5.89 3.78 22.00
C TYR A 258 -4.71 3.33 21.15
N GLU A 259 -4.96 2.74 20.00
CA GLU A 259 -3.95 2.25 19.05
C GLU A 259 -3.96 3.08 17.77
N GLY A 260 -2.80 3.17 17.13
CA GLY A 260 -2.62 3.92 15.90
C GLY A 260 -1.31 3.55 15.21
N SER A 261 -0.90 4.40 14.26
CA SER A 261 0.39 4.27 13.59
C SER A 261 1.30 5.43 13.96
N THR A 262 2.60 5.14 14.03
CA THR A 262 3.68 6.12 14.21
C THR A 262 4.56 6.25 12.97
N THR A 263 4.15 5.68 11.83
CA THR A 263 4.85 5.81 10.54
C THR A 263 4.21 6.84 9.62
N SER A 264 3.05 7.38 10.01
CA SER A 264 2.22 8.22 9.15
C SER A 264 1.44 9.25 9.95
N SER A 265 1.32 10.45 9.40
CA SER A 265 0.31 11.43 9.77
C SER A 265 -0.78 11.50 8.70
N PHE A 266 -1.91 12.12 9.02
CA PHE A 266 -2.96 12.40 8.02
C PHE A 266 -2.38 13.07 6.77
N ASP A 267 -1.59 14.13 6.95
CA ASP A 267 -1.00 14.88 5.84
C ASP A 267 -0.04 14.03 4.98
N SER A 268 0.69 13.09 5.59
CA SER A 268 1.64 12.24 4.88
C SER A 268 1.00 11.23 3.92
N VAL A 269 -0.28 10.91 4.11
CA VAL A 269 -1.01 9.92 3.29
C VAL A 269 -2.24 10.50 2.59
N LYS A 270 -2.65 11.73 2.94
CA LYS A 270 -3.86 12.39 2.43
C LYS A 270 -3.90 12.42 0.90
N GLN A 271 -2.82 12.89 0.27
CA GLN A 271 -2.81 13.05 -1.18
C GLN A 271 -2.98 11.71 -1.88
N PHE A 272 -2.18 10.70 -1.48
CA PHE A 272 -2.32 9.34 -1.98
C PHE A 272 -3.73 8.77 -1.76
N TYR A 273 -4.34 8.97 -0.58
CA TYR A 273 -5.71 8.53 -0.32
C TYR A 273 -6.71 9.17 -1.28
N LEU A 274 -6.59 10.48 -1.54
CA LEU A 274 -7.45 11.20 -2.48
C LEU A 274 -7.26 10.71 -3.92
N ASP A 275 -6.01 10.57 -4.37
CA ASP A 275 -5.69 10.07 -5.71
C ASP A 275 -6.23 8.64 -5.91
N VAL A 276 -6.10 7.76 -4.91
CA VAL A 276 -6.69 6.41 -4.95
C VAL A 276 -8.21 6.45 -4.98
N TYR A 277 -8.84 7.31 -4.18
CA TYR A 277 -10.29 7.44 -4.14
C TYR A 277 -10.86 7.91 -5.48
N GLU A 278 -10.24 8.93 -6.08
CA GLU A 278 -10.59 9.43 -7.41
C GLU A 278 -10.35 8.37 -8.48
N ALA A 279 -9.21 7.69 -8.43
CA ALA A 279 -8.90 6.61 -9.36
C ALA A 279 -9.92 5.47 -9.29
N LEU A 280 -10.30 5.05 -8.09
CA LEU A 280 -11.34 4.04 -7.90
C LEU A 280 -12.67 4.52 -8.49
N GLY A 281 -13.06 5.77 -8.25
CA GLY A 281 -14.26 6.37 -8.84
C GLY A 281 -14.30 6.25 -10.36
N ASN A 282 -13.22 6.64 -11.03
CA ASN A 282 -13.12 6.56 -12.49
C ASN A 282 -13.13 5.10 -12.99
N LEU A 283 -12.49 4.19 -12.26
CA LEU A 283 -12.43 2.77 -12.62
C LEU A 283 -13.75 2.04 -12.40
N MET A 284 -14.69 2.56 -11.60
CA MET A 284 -15.97 1.89 -11.28
C MET A 284 -16.85 1.62 -12.50
N ILE A 285 -16.67 2.35 -13.61
CA ILE A 285 -17.39 2.11 -14.86
C ILE A 285 -17.16 0.68 -15.38
N ILE A 286 -15.94 0.14 -15.20
CA ILE A 286 -15.55 -1.20 -15.67
C ILE A 286 -16.35 -2.30 -14.96
N PRO A 287 -16.32 -2.46 -13.62
CA PRO A 287 -17.09 -3.49 -12.95
C PRO A 287 -18.60 -3.30 -13.12
N VAL A 288 -19.12 -2.07 -13.24
CA VAL A 288 -20.53 -1.82 -13.55
C VAL A 288 -20.90 -2.38 -14.91
N ALA A 289 -20.14 -2.05 -15.96
CA ALA A 289 -20.36 -2.55 -17.30
C ALA A 289 -20.22 -4.08 -17.38
N LEU A 290 -19.16 -4.65 -16.79
CA LEU A 290 -18.96 -6.11 -16.74
C LEU A 290 -20.12 -6.82 -16.03
N ASN A 291 -20.67 -6.22 -14.97
CA ASN A 291 -21.85 -6.74 -14.29
C ASN A 291 -23.08 -6.69 -15.22
N ASN A 292 -23.26 -5.62 -15.98
CA ASN A 292 -24.37 -5.51 -16.95
C ASN A 292 -24.26 -6.58 -18.05
N ILE A 293 -23.07 -6.77 -18.63
CA ILE A 293 -22.81 -7.84 -19.60
C ILE A 293 -23.12 -9.20 -18.99
N LYS A 294 -22.59 -9.49 -17.80
CA LYS A 294 -22.72 -10.81 -17.16
C LYS A 294 -24.17 -11.21 -16.88
N TYR A 295 -24.99 -10.28 -16.41
CA TYR A 295 -26.33 -10.59 -15.93
C TYR A 295 -27.45 -10.20 -16.89
N ARG A 296 -27.18 -9.34 -17.87
CA ARG A 296 -28.18 -8.79 -18.80
C ARG A 296 -27.78 -8.87 -20.27
N SER A 297 -26.55 -9.27 -20.58
CA SER A 297 -26.01 -9.33 -21.95
C SER A 297 -26.13 -8.00 -22.71
N ASP A 298 -26.06 -6.88 -21.98
CA ASP A 298 -26.18 -5.53 -22.51
C ASP A 298 -25.32 -4.59 -21.65
N ILE A 299 -24.33 -3.92 -22.23
CA ILE A 299 -23.45 -2.98 -21.52
C ILE A 299 -24.22 -1.81 -20.88
N ASN A 300 -25.32 -1.38 -21.49
CA ASN A 300 -26.07 -0.19 -21.11
C ASN A 300 -27.17 -0.48 -20.09
N ALA A 301 -27.47 -1.75 -19.81
CA ALA A 301 -28.61 -2.12 -19.00
C ALA A 301 -28.39 -1.80 -17.52
N MET A 302 -28.96 -0.69 -17.05
CA MET A 302 -28.93 -0.26 -15.64
C MET A 302 -30.18 -0.67 -14.87
N ASN A 303 -30.03 -0.95 -13.57
CA ASN A 303 -31.17 -1.16 -12.69
C ASN A 303 -31.86 0.19 -12.39
N PRO A 304 -33.20 0.28 -12.41
CA PRO A 304 -33.95 1.52 -12.20
C PRO A 304 -34.02 1.96 -10.72
N ILE A 305 -33.03 1.58 -9.90
CA ILE A 305 -32.96 1.96 -8.48
C ILE A 305 -32.76 3.48 -8.36
N GLU A 306 -31.91 4.03 -9.23
CA GLU A 306 -31.71 5.47 -9.44
C GLU A 306 -32.60 5.93 -10.60
N LYS A 307 -33.48 6.91 -10.36
CA LYS A 307 -34.45 7.36 -11.38
C LYS A 307 -33.77 8.05 -12.59
N ASN A 308 -32.56 8.55 -12.39
CA ASN A 308 -31.83 9.35 -13.38
C ASN A 308 -30.75 8.55 -14.11
N VAL A 309 -30.52 7.28 -13.75
CA VAL A 309 -29.48 6.45 -14.36
C VAL A 309 -30.17 5.34 -15.14
N LYS A 310 -30.21 5.48 -16.47
CA LYS A 310 -30.89 4.56 -17.39
C LYS A 310 -29.91 3.82 -18.28
N PHE A 311 -28.80 4.46 -18.62
CA PHE A 311 -27.75 3.94 -19.47
C PHE A 311 -26.40 4.04 -18.77
N LEU A 312 -25.39 3.36 -19.32
CA LEU A 312 -24.02 3.46 -18.85
C LEU A 312 -23.46 4.88 -19.01
N GLU A 313 -23.91 5.58 -20.06
CA GLU A 313 -23.65 7.01 -20.31
C GLU A 313 -23.99 7.90 -19.09
N ASP A 314 -25.09 7.61 -18.39
CA ASP A 314 -25.53 8.42 -17.25
C ASP A 314 -24.61 8.25 -16.01
N TYR A 315 -23.59 7.38 -16.09
CA TYR A 315 -22.60 7.15 -15.04
C TYR A 315 -21.33 8.00 -15.21
N ILE A 316 -21.08 8.53 -16.41
CA ILE A 316 -19.93 9.38 -16.77
C ILE A 316 -20.32 10.86 -16.62
#